data_AF-A0A9D5NSY1-F1
#
_entry.id   AF-A0A9D5NSY1-F1
#
_cell.length_a   1.000
_cell.length_b   1.000
_cell.length_c   1.000
_cell.angle_alpha   90.00
_cell.angle_beta   90.00
_cell.angle_gamma   90.00
#
_symmetry.space_group_name_H-M   'P 1'
#
loop_
_entity.id
_entity.type
_entity.pdbx_description
1 polymer ?
#
loop_
_entity_poly.entity_id
_entity_poly.type
_entity_poly.pdbx_seq_one_letter_code
_entity_poly.pdbx_strand_id
1 'polypeptide(L)'
;MKKIMMMIALLAIPFAMQAQTKFHDVEANDAKGNVKSISMNMMGNPVNIDFTEDGKSKMAIDAVYDADGYVQSAKMSIMGQTIDVKYTWENGRVASQTMNMMGNDVKMTNIYDDKGVLTSQKMGDNMEIVYTDYKFDDKGNWISRKTQVMGQEMTTSRTIVYY
;
A
#
# COMPACT_ATOMS: atom_id res chain seq x y z
N MET A 1 -16.47 -41.71 -25.69
CA MET A 1 -15.24 -40.88 -25.63
C MET A 1 -15.47 -39.37 -25.77
N LYS A 2 -16.43 -38.86 -26.56
CA LYS A 2 -16.67 -37.40 -26.70
C LYS A 2 -17.41 -36.68 -25.55
N LYS A 3 -18.05 -37.39 -24.61
CA LYS A 3 -18.83 -36.78 -23.52
C LYS A 3 -18.11 -36.67 -22.16
N ILE A 4 -17.01 -37.42 -21.96
CA ILE A 4 -16.24 -37.39 -20.71
C ILE A 4 -15.18 -36.26 -20.73
N MET A 5 -14.67 -35.88 -21.90
CA MET A 5 -13.77 -34.73 -22.04
C MET A 5 -14.46 -33.37 -21.80
N MET A 6 -15.80 -33.30 -21.83
CA MET A 6 -16.54 -32.04 -21.67
C MET A 6 -16.87 -31.72 -20.19
N MET A 7 -16.76 -32.70 -19.28
CA MET A 7 -16.99 -32.51 -17.84
C MET A 7 -15.70 -32.17 -17.06
N ILE A 8 -14.52 -32.42 -17.63
CA ILE A 8 -13.22 -32.03 -17.04
C ILE A 8 -12.90 -30.54 -17.32
N ALA A 9 -13.57 -29.94 -18.31
CA ALA A 9 -13.33 -28.55 -18.74
C ALA A 9 -14.06 -27.47 -17.91
N LEU A 10 -14.84 -27.83 -16.88
CA LEU A 10 -15.71 -26.89 -16.14
C LEU A 10 -15.43 -26.76 -14.63
N LEU A 11 -14.44 -27.48 -14.08
CA LEU A 11 -14.13 -27.48 -12.63
C LEU A 11 -12.74 -26.94 -12.26
N ALA A 12 -12.01 -26.39 -13.24
CA ALA A 12 -10.77 -25.67 -12.99
C ALA A 12 -10.77 -24.35 -13.78
N ILE A 13 -11.83 -23.56 -13.61
CA ILE A 13 -11.64 -22.12 -13.72
C ILE A 13 -10.96 -21.78 -12.39
N PRO A 14 -9.64 -21.49 -12.33
CA PRO A 14 -9.18 -20.67 -11.23
C PRO A 14 -10.09 -19.45 -11.32
N PHE A 15 -11.00 -19.27 -10.35
CA PHE A 15 -11.59 -17.97 -10.14
C PHE A 15 -10.39 -17.06 -10.15
N ALA A 16 -10.27 -16.29 -11.23
CA ALA A 16 -9.33 -15.22 -11.31
C ALA A 16 -9.70 -14.39 -10.10
N MET A 17 -8.93 -14.55 -9.02
CA MET A 17 -8.86 -13.57 -7.97
C MET A 17 -8.44 -12.35 -8.75
N GLN A 18 -9.42 -11.55 -9.12
CA GLN A 18 -9.23 -10.31 -9.83
C GLN A 18 -8.65 -9.38 -8.77
N ALA A 19 -7.41 -9.62 -8.38
CA ALA A 19 -6.54 -8.57 -7.88
C ALA A 19 -6.67 -7.42 -8.88
N GLN A 20 -6.56 -6.19 -8.43
CA GLN A 20 -6.41 -5.05 -9.33
C GLN A 20 -5.28 -5.39 -10.31
N THR A 21 -5.63 -5.70 -11.56
CA THR A 21 -4.75 -6.51 -12.43
C THR A 21 -3.70 -5.67 -13.15
N LYS A 22 -3.75 -4.34 -12.99
CA LYS A 22 -3.01 -3.41 -13.84
C LYS A 22 -2.16 -2.41 -13.08
N PHE A 23 -2.59 -1.96 -11.91
CA PHE A 23 -1.86 -0.97 -11.13
C PHE A 23 -1.67 -1.43 -9.69
N HIS A 24 -0.50 -1.11 -9.13
CA HIS A 24 -0.04 -1.62 -7.84
C HIS A 24 -0.06 -0.55 -6.72
N ASP A 25 -0.95 0.45 -6.80
CA ASP A 25 -0.98 1.53 -5.80
C ASP A 25 -1.49 1.03 -4.44
N VAL A 26 -2.20 -0.10 -4.41
CA VAL A 26 -2.63 -0.76 -3.18
C VAL A 26 -1.43 -1.32 -2.42
N GLU A 27 -0.47 -1.90 -3.13
CA GLU A 27 0.79 -2.42 -2.57
C GLU A 27 1.69 -1.29 -2.06
N ALA A 28 1.62 -0.10 -2.66
CA ALA A 28 2.27 1.10 -2.12
C ALA A 28 1.73 1.49 -0.74
N ASN A 29 0.52 1.02 -0.40
CA ASN A 29 -0.13 1.20 0.89
C ASN A 29 -0.05 -0.05 1.79
N ASP A 30 0.87 -0.97 1.50
CA ASP A 30 1.06 -2.22 2.27
C ASP A 30 -0.26 -2.99 2.42
N ALA A 31 -1.03 -3.07 1.34
CA ALA A 31 -2.26 -3.82 1.23
C ALA A 31 -2.22 -4.72 -0.01
N LYS A 32 -3.10 -5.71 -0.05
CA LYS A 32 -3.20 -6.74 -1.10
C LYS A 32 -4.65 -7.05 -1.42
N GLY A 33 -4.89 -7.55 -2.62
CA GLY A 33 -6.21 -7.95 -3.11
C GLY A 33 -6.96 -6.78 -3.73
N ASN A 34 -8.21 -7.02 -4.12
CA ASN A 34 -9.05 -6.04 -4.81
C ASN A 34 -9.60 -5.01 -3.82
N VAL A 35 -8.78 -4.03 -3.44
CA VAL A 35 -9.11 -3.06 -2.40
C VAL A 35 -9.86 -1.89 -3.03
N LYS A 36 -11.04 -1.60 -2.50
CA LYS A 36 -11.86 -0.44 -2.87
C LYS A 36 -11.43 0.81 -2.10
N SER A 37 -11.20 0.67 -0.81
CA SER A 37 -10.74 1.79 0.02
C SER A 37 -10.01 1.35 1.28
N ILE A 38 -9.14 2.23 1.77
CA ILE A 38 -8.47 2.12 3.06
C ILE A 38 -8.78 3.40 3.85
N SER A 39 -9.31 3.24 5.06
CA SER A 39 -9.63 4.34 5.98
C SER A 39 -8.85 4.18 7.27
N MET A 40 -8.13 5.20 7.71
CA MET A 40 -7.37 5.17 8.97
C MET A 40 -7.44 6.52 9.69
N ASN A 41 -7.24 6.50 11.00
CA ASN A 41 -7.07 7.74 11.78
C ASN A 41 -5.58 7.95 12.04
N MET A 42 -5.01 9.01 11.47
CA MET A 42 -3.63 9.40 11.68
C MET A 42 -3.58 10.66 12.54
N MET A 43 -3.18 10.51 13.80
CA MET A 43 -3.05 11.62 14.77
C MET A 43 -4.30 12.50 14.89
N GLY A 44 -5.49 11.90 14.89
CA GLY A 44 -6.77 12.62 14.99
C GLY A 44 -7.36 13.06 13.65
N ASN A 45 -6.63 12.90 12.54
CA ASN A 45 -7.11 13.22 11.20
C ASN A 45 -7.47 11.94 10.44
N PRO A 46 -8.72 11.81 9.94
CA PRO A 46 -9.09 10.70 9.10
C PRO A 46 -8.39 10.82 7.74
N VAL A 47 -7.77 9.73 7.29
CA VAL A 47 -7.19 9.57 5.96
C VAL A 47 -7.97 8.47 5.27
N ASN A 48 -8.53 8.78 4.10
CA ASN A 48 -9.25 7.84 3.26
C ASN A 48 -8.55 7.77 1.91
N ILE A 49 -8.17 6.57 1.51
CA ILE A 49 -7.55 6.29 0.22
C ILE A 49 -8.54 5.41 -0.54
N ASP A 50 -9.11 5.97 -1.60
CA ASP A 50 -9.97 5.21 -2.51
C ASP A 50 -9.16 4.73 -3.69
N PHE A 51 -9.49 3.54 -4.19
CA PHE A 51 -8.86 2.95 -5.36
C PHE A 51 -9.88 2.69 -6.46
N THR A 52 -9.44 2.72 -7.70
CA THR A 52 -10.22 2.21 -8.85
C THR A 52 -10.16 0.68 -8.90
N GLU A 53 -11.08 0.04 -9.62
CA GLU A 53 -11.10 -1.43 -9.79
C GLU A 53 -9.84 -1.98 -10.49
N ASP A 54 -9.11 -1.15 -11.23
CA ASP A 54 -7.85 -1.51 -11.89
C ASP A 54 -6.60 -1.23 -11.03
N GLY A 55 -6.74 -0.60 -9.85
CA GLY A 55 -5.66 -0.51 -8.85
C GLY A 55 -5.08 0.85 -8.56
N LYS A 56 -5.57 1.91 -9.21
CA LYS A 56 -5.03 3.25 -9.01
C LYS A 56 -5.57 3.92 -7.77
N SER A 57 -4.70 4.59 -7.03
CA SER A 57 -5.12 5.50 -5.97
C SER A 57 -5.78 6.74 -6.58
N LYS A 58 -6.97 7.09 -6.11
CA LYS A 58 -7.67 8.33 -6.50
C LYS A 58 -7.05 9.58 -5.88
N MET A 59 -6.15 9.41 -4.92
CA MET A 59 -5.40 10.52 -4.30
C MET A 59 -4.16 10.93 -5.10
N ALA A 60 -3.70 10.08 -6.02
CA ALA A 60 -2.52 10.34 -6.83
C ALA A 60 -2.89 11.26 -8.00
N ILE A 61 -2.24 12.43 -8.05
CA ILE A 61 -2.38 13.43 -9.11
C ILE A 61 -1.14 13.32 -10.02
N ASP A 62 -1.30 13.47 -11.33
CA ASP A 62 -0.19 13.38 -12.30
C ASP A 62 0.69 12.11 -12.13
N ALA A 63 0.07 10.98 -11.78
CA ALA A 63 0.79 9.75 -11.50
C ALA A 63 1.46 9.18 -12.77
N VAL A 64 2.74 8.84 -12.63
CA VAL A 64 3.56 8.20 -13.64
C VAL A 64 3.81 6.76 -13.21
N TYR A 65 3.58 5.83 -14.13
CA TYR A 65 3.68 4.39 -13.90
C TYR A 65 4.75 3.79 -14.82
N ASP A 66 5.37 2.69 -14.39
CA ASP A 66 6.18 1.87 -15.27
C ASP A 66 5.31 0.90 -16.12
N ALA A 67 5.96 0.05 -16.91
CA ALA A 67 5.29 -0.89 -17.79
C ALA A 67 4.51 -1.99 -17.03
N ASP A 68 4.93 -2.28 -15.79
CA ASP A 68 4.33 -3.29 -14.93
C ASP A 68 3.22 -2.71 -14.03
N GLY A 69 2.99 -1.39 -14.10
CA GLY A 69 1.90 -0.72 -13.39
C GLY A 69 2.25 -0.24 -11.99
N TYR A 70 3.52 -0.24 -11.60
CA TYR A 70 3.97 0.36 -10.34
C TYR A 70 4.10 1.86 -10.49
N VAL A 71 3.49 2.61 -9.57
CA VAL A 71 3.64 4.07 -9.52
C VAL A 71 5.10 4.45 -9.23
N GLN A 72 5.71 5.20 -10.14
CA GLN A 72 7.09 5.68 -10.01
C GLN A 72 7.12 7.07 -9.36
N SER A 73 6.13 7.90 -9.67
CA SER A 73 5.96 9.22 -9.05
C SER A 73 4.52 9.70 -9.14
N ALA A 74 4.09 10.51 -8.18
CA ALA A 74 2.81 11.20 -8.22
C ALA A 74 2.88 12.47 -7.39
N LYS A 75 1.93 13.37 -7.61
CA LYS A 75 1.61 14.46 -6.69
C LYS A 75 0.55 14.00 -5.71
N MET A 76 0.73 14.32 -4.43
CA MET A 76 -0.25 14.02 -3.39
C MET A 76 -0.66 15.30 -2.66
N SER A 77 -1.95 15.44 -2.36
CA SER A 77 -2.41 16.49 -1.46
C SER A 77 -2.32 16.02 -0.02
N ILE A 78 -1.39 16.58 0.74
CA ILE A 78 -1.20 16.32 2.17
C ILE A 78 -1.39 17.63 2.91
N MET A 79 -2.37 17.67 3.83
CA MET A 79 -2.68 18.84 4.66
C MET A 79 -2.90 20.14 3.85
N GLY A 80 -3.51 20.04 2.67
CA GLY A 80 -3.78 21.18 1.78
C GLY A 80 -2.57 21.64 0.95
N GLN A 81 -1.42 20.97 1.07
CA GLN A 81 -0.25 21.20 0.22
C GLN A 81 -0.12 20.08 -0.80
N THR A 82 0.26 20.44 -2.03
CA THR A 82 0.62 19.45 -3.05
C THR A 82 2.11 19.17 -2.92
N ILE A 83 2.46 17.90 -2.70
CA ILE A 83 3.85 17.45 -2.64
C ILE A 83 4.14 16.47 -3.78
N ASP A 84 5.34 16.54 -4.33
CA ASP A 84 5.83 15.54 -5.28
C ASP A 84 6.39 14.34 -4.50
N VAL A 85 5.95 13.14 -4.85
CA VAL A 85 6.40 11.88 -4.25
C VAL A 85 6.99 11.01 -5.36
N LYS A 86 8.16 10.43 -5.08
CA LYS A 86 8.82 9.45 -5.94
C LYS A 86 9.01 8.15 -5.18
N TYR A 87 8.80 7.02 -5.83
CA TYR A 87 8.87 5.69 -5.23
C TYR A 87 10.04 4.91 -5.80
N THR A 88 10.71 4.15 -4.95
CA THR A 88 11.64 3.09 -5.32
C THR A 88 11.05 1.77 -4.88
N TRP A 89 10.89 0.86 -5.84
CA TRP A 89 10.33 -0.46 -5.61
C TRP A 89 11.43 -1.52 -5.57
N GLU A 90 11.31 -2.47 -4.64
CA GLU A 90 12.11 -3.69 -4.59
C GLU A 90 11.20 -4.86 -4.23
N ASN A 91 11.31 -5.96 -4.98
CA ASN A 91 10.55 -7.19 -4.73
C ASN A 91 9.02 -6.97 -4.59
N GLY A 92 8.46 -6.09 -5.42
CA GLY A 92 7.02 -5.78 -5.44
C GLY A 92 6.54 -4.92 -4.26
N ARG A 93 7.44 -4.25 -3.54
CA ARG A 93 7.11 -3.34 -2.43
C ARG A 93 7.89 -2.04 -2.54
N VAL A 94 7.36 -0.97 -1.95
CA VAL A 94 8.08 0.30 -1.85
C VAL A 94 9.23 0.12 -0.85
N ALA A 95 10.47 0.14 -1.35
CA ALA A 95 11.68 0.11 -0.54
C ALA A 95 12.02 1.50 0.01
N SER A 96 11.77 2.56 -0.77
CA SER A 96 11.88 3.93 -0.28
C SER A 96 11.00 4.89 -1.07
N GLN A 97 10.75 6.06 -0.49
CA GLN A 97 10.07 7.15 -1.16
C GLN A 97 10.78 8.47 -0.85
N THR A 98 10.82 9.38 -1.83
CA THR A 98 11.32 10.74 -1.66
C THR A 98 10.18 11.71 -1.85
N MET A 99 9.96 12.59 -0.87
CA MET A 99 8.94 13.62 -0.90
C MET A 99 9.61 14.98 -0.97
N ASN A 100 9.23 15.82 -1.93
CA ASN A 100 9.63 17.22 -1.92
C ASN A 100 8.68 18.01 -1.01
N MET A 101 9.16 18.40 0.16
CA MET A 101 8.41 19.18 1.14
C MET A 101 9.04 20.56 1.26
N MET A 102 8.32 21.61 0.85
CA MET A 102 8.77 23.01 0.95
C MET A 102 10.16 23.25 0.31
N GLY A 103 10.46 22.56 -0.81
CA GLY A 103 11.74 22.68 -1.52
C GLY A 103 12.86 21.79 -0.98
N ASN A 104 12.61 20.98 0.04
CA ASN A 104 13.57 20.00 0.57
C ASN A 104 13.14 18.58 0.22
N ASP A 105 14.07 17.78 -0.30
CA ASP A 105 13.84 16.36 -0.55
C ASP A 105 14.02 15.56 0.75
N VAL A 106 12.93 14.97 1.22
CA VAL A 106 12.90 14.09 2.38
C VAL A 106 12.78 12.65 1.92
N LYS A 107 13.81 11.84 2.17
CA LYS A 107 13.78 10.40 1.89
C LYS A 107 13.28 9.61 3.10
N MET A 108 12.30 8.75 2.86
CA MET A 108 11.87 7.71 3.79
C MET A 108 12.23 6.33 3.24
N THR A 109 12.86 5.49 4.06
CA THR A 109 13.22 4.11 3.71
C THR A 109 12.38 3.15 4.52
N ASN A 110 11.79 2.16 3.85
CA ASN A 110 10.96 1.12 4.45
C ASN A 110 11.82 -0.11 4.77
N ILE A 111 11.65 -0.67 5.96
CA ILE A 111 12.34 -1.89 6.41
C ILE A 111 11.29 -2.96 6.65
N TYR A 112 11.47 -4.13 6.03
CA TYR A 112 10.54 -5.26 6.13
C TYR A 112 11.21 -6.44 6.83
N ASP A 113 10.41 -7.28 7.50
CA ASP A 113 10.87 -8.58 7.97
C ASP A 113 10.94 -9.63 6.83
N ASP A 114 11.35 -10.85 7.17
CA ASP A 114 11.46 -12.00 6.26
C ASP A 114 10.12 -12.44 5.66
N LYS A 115 9.01 -12.12 6.34
CA LYS A 115 7.64 -12.36 5.87
C LYS A 115 7.12 -11.21 5.03
N GLY A 116 7.87 -10.11 4.96
CA GLY A 116 7.55 -8.93 4.18
C GLY A 116 6.59 -7.97 4.85
N VAL A 117 6.48 -8.00 6.18
CA VAL A 117 5.73 -7.02 6.97
C VAL A 117 6.63 -5.81 7.26
N LEU A 118 6.10 -4.60 7.09
CA LEU A 118 6.83 -3.36 7.36
C LEU A 118 7.13 -3.24 8.87
N THR A 119 8.39 -3.36 9.29
CA THR A 119 8.77 -3.29 10.71
C THR A 119 9.23 -1.91 11.13
N SER A 120 9.82 -1.13 10.23
CA SER A 120 10.12 0.27 10.51
C SER A 120 10.23 1.15 9.25
N GLN A 121 10.18 2.46 9.48
CA GLN A 121 10.45 3.48 8.48
C GLN A 121 11.50 4.46 9.02
N LYS A 122 12.54 4.72 8.23
CA LYS A 122 13.61 5.65 8.58
C LYS A 122 13.52 6.91 7.73
N MET A 123 13.61 8.07 8.38
CA MET A 123 13.67 9.38 7.74
C MET A 123 15.00 10.05 8.13
N GLY A 124 16.00 9.93 7.26
CA GLY A 124 17.39 10.24 7.60
C GLY A 124 17.94 9.37 8.74
N ASP A 125 19.00 9.84 9.40
CA ASP A 125 19.68 9.08 10.47
C ASP A 125 19.02 9.25 11.84
N ASN A 126 18.16 10.26 12.01
CA ASN A 126 17.72 10.72 13.33
C ASN A 126 16.26 10.37 13.65
N MET A 127 15.50 9.82 12.69
CA MET A 127 14.10 9.49 12.92
C MET A 127 13.80 8.09 12.40
N GLU A 128 13.34 7.23 13.30
CA GLU A 128 12.83 5.91 13.00
C GLU A 128 11.43 5.78 13.61
N ILE A 129 10.50 5.30 12.79
CA ILE A 129 9.15 4.92 13.18
C ILE A 129 9.13 3.40 13.21
N VAL A 130 8.88 2.81 14.37
CA VAL A 130 8.87 1.36 14.54
C VAL A 130 7.43 0.86 14.61
N TYR A 131 7.16 -0.28 13.98
CA TYR A 131 5.85 -0.90 13.92
C TYR A 131 5.88 -2.30 14.53
N THR A 132 4.95 -2.56 15.45
CA THR A 132 4.86 -3.82 16.20
C THR A 132 3.40 -4.23 16.42
N ASP A 133 3.17 -5.39 17.05
CA ASP A 133 1.85 -5.85 17.50
C ASP A 133 0.77 -5.81 16.40
N TYR A 134 1.15 -6.30 15.22
CA TYR A 134 0.29 -6.38 14.05
C TYR A 134 -0.91 -7.31 14.27
N LYS A 135 -2.08 -6.86 13.83
CA LYS A 135 -3.28 -7.68 13.62
C LYS A 135 -3.66 -7.60 12.15
N PHE A 136 -4.02 -8.75 11.58
CA PHE A 136 -4.36 -8.89 10.17
C PHE A 136 -5.82 -9.30 10.00
N ASP A 137 -6.41 -8.95 8.86
CA ASP A 137 -7.67 -9.51 8.41
C ASP A 137 -7.48 -10.87 7.73
N ASP A 138 -8.58 -11.43 7.22
CA ASP A 138 -8.63 -12.73 6.53
C ASP A 138 -7.83 -12.79 5.22
N LYS A 139 -7.47 -11.63 4.65
CA LYS A 139 -6.67 -11.51 3.43
C LYS A 139 -5.20 -11.22 3.72
N GLY A 140 -4.82 -11.22 4.99
CA GLY A 140 -3.44 -10.99 5.43
C GLY A 140 -3.02 -9.53 5.34
N ASN A 141 -3.97 -8.59 5.27
CA ASN A 141 -3.69 -7.17 5.34
C ASN A 141 -3.77 -6.71 6.78
N TRP A 142 -2.80 -5.91 7.23
CA TRP A 142 -2.87 -5.41 8.61
C TRP A 142 -4.06 -4.47 8.77
N ILE A 143 -4.74 -4.55 9.91
CA ILE A 143 -5.88 -3.70 10.28
C ILE A 143 -5.63 -2.95 11.59
N SER A 144 -4.61 -3.39 12.34
CA SER A 144 -4.13 -2.68 13.53
C SER A 144 -2.65 -2.97 13.71
N ARG A 145 -1.89 -1.98 14.19
CA ARG A 145 -0.51 -2.12 14.64
C ARG A 145 -0.22 -1.08 15.69
N LYS A 146 0.81 -1.31 16.49
CA LYS A 146 1.43 -0.26 17.28
C LYS A 146 2.47 0.46 16.45
N THR A 147 2.51 1.77 16.66
CA THR A 147 3.45 2.69 16.02
C THR A 147 4.21 3.39 17.15
N GLN A 148 5.53 3.26 17.15
CA GLN A 148 6.41 3.94 18.09
C GLN A 148 7.20 5.02 17.36
N VAL A 149 7.06 6.26 17.82
CA VAL A 149 7.77 7.43 17.28
C VAL A 149 8.36 8.21 18.44
N MET A 150 9.68 8.43 18.44
CA MET A 150 10.39 9.22 19.47
C MET A 150 10.05 8.79 20.92
N GLY A 151 9.90 7.49 21.15
CA GLY A 151 9.56 6.93 22.47
C GLY A 151 8.07 7.01 22.86
N GLN A 152 7.22 7.62 22.04
CA GLN A 152 5.76 7.57 22.22
C GLN A 152 5.18 6.40 21.44
N GLU A 153 4.31 5.64 22.10
CA GLU A 153 3.58 4.52 21.49
C GLU A 153 2.12 4.92 21.24
N MET A 154 1.62 4.60 20.06
CA MET A 154 0.21 4.75 19.72
C MET A 154 -0.28 3.55 18.91
N THR A 155 -1.56 3.21 19.06
CA THR A 155 -2.18 2.20 18.20
C THR A 155 -2.76 2.88 16.96
N THR A 156 -2.37 2.40 15.79
CA THR A 156 -2.95 2.80 14.51
C THR A 156 -3.83 1.65 14.01
N SER A 157 -5.06 1.97 13.62
CA SER A 157 -5.98 1.01 13.00
C SER A 157 -6.46 1.55 11.66
N ARG A 158 -6.68 0.63 10.73
CA ARG A 158 -7.28 0.93 9.43
C ARG A 158 -8.41 -0.05 9.13
N THR A 159 -9.42 0.44 8.43
CA THR A 159 -10.48 -0.36 7.83
C THR A 159 -10.20 -0.50 6.35
N ILE A 160 -10.31 -1.71 5.82
CA ILE A 160 -10.13 -1.99 4.40
C ILE A 160 -11.46 -2.51 3.86
N VAL A 161 -11.93 -1.86 2.80
CA VAL A 161 -13.11 -2.31 2.05
C VAL A 161 -12.61 -2.91 0.74
N TYR A 162 -13.08 -4.11 0.44
CA TYR A 162 -12.77 -4.82 -0.81
C TYR A 162 -13.95 -4.68 -1.79
N TYR A 163 -13.67 -4.89 -3.08
CA TYR A 163 -14.70 -5.03 -4.11
C TYR A 163 -15.43 -6.38 -4.03
#